data_AF-A0A915K2Z1-F1
#
_entry.id   AF-A0A915K2Z1-F1
#
_cell.length_a   1.000
_cell.length_b   1.000
_cell.length_c   1.000
_cell.angle_alpha   90.00
_cell.angle_beta   90.00
_cell.angle_gamma   90.00
#
_symmetry.space_group_name_H-M   'P 1'
#
loop_
_entity.id
_entity.type
_entity.pdbx_description
1 polymer ?
#
loop_
_entity_poly.entity_id
_entity_poly.type
_entity_poly.pdbx_seq_one_letter_code
_entity_poly.pdbx_strand_id
1 'polypeptide(L)'
;MGILSMIWGKWMIENKRQSGQNLYTHNGKRSVEFDGYARMGGVCSSYNGCLIAKAHDFTSSFILAHELAHSFDINHDEAEGCSTEFLLSSTIGTGQIKFSQCTLRAFRNFVHRLDRSDTNCLRRSSRKPPISNLRISHKKELPGRIFTADHQCEIRQGKGHSLFTGVMADGRRHSEDNLCQTLPCHDRRPSSYITLNHPALEGTVCAKSKHCHNSPRLLWTSWSNWSRCRSNFDKQAPSKCMKTRTRKCVSSDNPPKEIWGCIGHDAEKRSCLMKYCIYSANKT
;
A
#
# COMPACT_ATOMS: atom_id res chain seq x y z
N MET A 1 45.52 25.33 -6.89
CA MET A 1 44.12 25.29 -7.36
C MET A 1 43.34 24.28 -6.53
N GLY A 2 43.07 24.64 -5.28
CA GLY A 2 42.18 23.90 -4.40
C GLY A 2 40.76 24.48 -4.45
N ILE A 3 39.83 23.73 -3.86
CA ILE A 3 38.52 24.17 -3.35
C ILE A 3 37.28 23.99 -4.27
N LEU A 4 37.37 23.47 -5.50
CA LEU A 4 36.15 23.16 -6.28
C LEU A 4 35.71 21.68 -6.32
N SER A 5 36.50 20.75 -5.80
CA SER A 5 36.14 19.31 -5.80
C SER A 5 35.39 18.82 -4.55
N MET A 6 35.16 19.68 -3.55
CA MET A 6 34.58 19.27 -2.26
C MET A 6 33.15 19.75 -2.00
N ILE A 7 32.56 20.56 -2.89
CA ILE A 7 31.22 21.12 -2.66
C ILE A 7 30.11 20.27 -3.30
N TRP A 8 30.41 19.49 -4.35
CA TRP A 8 29.42 18.62 -5.00
C TRP A 8 29.34 17.20 -4.41
N GLY A 9 30.44 16.71 -3.83
CA GLY A 9 30.44 15.41 -3.12
C GLY A 9 29.79 15.47 -1.74
N LYS A 10 29.76 16.63 -1.08
CA LYS A 10 29.22 16.77 0.27
C LYS A 10 27.70 17.02 0.29
N TRP A 11 27.16 17.70 -0.73
CA TRP A 11 25.71 17.89 -0.87
C TRP A 11 24.96 16.60 -1.24
N MET A 12 25.62 15.70 -1.97
CA MET A 12 25.08 14.38 -2.36
C MET A 12 25.15 13.34 -1.23
N ILE A 13 25.98 13.55 -0.20
CA ILE A 13 26.05 12.70 1.01
C ILE A 13 25.12 13.22 2.12
N GLU A 14 24.81 14.52 2.13
CA GLU A 14 23.91 15.14 3.13
C GLU A 14 22.41 15.02 2.77
N ASN A 15 22.04 14.56 1.58
CA ASN A 15 20.65 14.29 1.18
C ASN A 15 20.39 12.81 0.90
N LYS A 16 20.48 11.97 1.94
CA LYS A 16 20.00 10.58 1.92
C LYS A 16 18.48 10.53 1.80
N ARG A 17 17.93 10.82 0.62
CA ARG A 17 16.51 10.62 0.31
C ARG A 17 16.25 10.29 -1.16
N GLN A 18 16.75 9.16 -1.64
CA GLN A 18 16.35 8.60 -2.94
C GLN A 18 16.18 7.09 -2.82
N SER A 19 14.96 6.58 -3.03
CA SER A 19 14.76 5.22 -3.53
C SER A 19 15.05 5.25 -5.03
N GLY A 20 15.84 4.29 -5.50
CA GLY A 20 16.45 4.30 -6.83
C GLY A 20 17.91 4.76 -6.81
N GLN A 21 18.80 3.91 -6.28
CA GLN A 21 20.22 4.11 -6.49
C GLN A 21 20.55 3.92 -7.98
N ASN A 22 21.00 5.02 -8.60
CA ASN A 22 21.80 5.11 -9.83
C ASN A 22 21.04 5.16 -11.17
N LEU A 23 20.52 6.35 -11.50
CA LEU A 23 20.17 6.69 -12.89
C LEU A 23 21.40 7.04 -13.77
N TYR A 24 22.63 6.91 -13.26
CA TYR A 24 23.85 7.22 -14.02
C TYR A 24 24.93 6.15 -13.86
N THR A 25 25.43 5.69 -15.00
CA THR A 25 26.63 4.84 -15.14
C THR A 25 27.87 5.56 -14.64
N HIS A 26 28.59 4.96 -13.68
CA HIS A 26 29.98 5.29 -13.42
C HIS A 26 30.84 4.09 -13.84
N ASN A 27 31.68 4.27 -14.88
CA ASN A 27 32.74 3.34 -15.30
C ASN A 27 32.31 1.92 -15.77
N GLY A 28 31.27 1.81 -16.59
CA GLY A 28 31.09 0.62 -17.46
C GLY A 28 30.97 -0.74 -16.76
N LYS A 29 30.60 -0.80 -15.48
CA LYS A 29 30.32 -2.05 -14.75
C LYS A 29 28.83 -2.14 -14.41
N ARG A 30 28.26 -3.32 -14.72
CA ARG A 30 26.85 -3.78 -14.62
C ARG A 30 25.85 -2.82 -13.94
N SER A 31 24.80 -2.50 -14.68
CA SER A 31 23.57 -1.83 -14.23
C SER A 31 23.00 -2.49 -12.98
N VAL A 32 22.77 -1.71 -11.91
CA VAL A 32 21.83 -2.11 -10.86
C VAL A 32 20.44 -2.06 -11.50
N GLU A 33 19.83 -3.22 -11.70
CA GLU A 33 18.45 -3.30 -12.19
C GLU A 33 17.52 -2.82 -11.08
N PHE A 34 16.66 -1.84 -11.39
CA PHE A 34 15.63 -1.34 -10.48
C PHE A 34 14.26 -1.56 -11.11
N ASP A 35 13.28 -1.92 -10.27
CA ASP A 35 11.91 -2.18 -10.72
C ASP A 35 10.98 -0.97 -10.55
N GLY A 36 11.41 0.07 -9.83
CA GLY A 36 10.60 1.27 -9.61
C GLY A 36 11.41 2.50 -9.22
N TYR A 37 10.74 3.66 -9.27
CA TYR A 37 11.27 4.94 -8.80
C TYR A 37 10.14 5.89 -8.37
N ALA A 38 10.32 6.54 -7.23
CA ALA A 38 9.49 7.66 -6.79
C ALA A 38 10.32 8.70 -6.03
N ARG A 39 9.93 9.97 -6.17
CA ARG A 39 10.52 11.01 -5.33
C ARG A 39 9.93 10.97 -3.92
N MET A 40 10.79 10.95 -2.92
CA MET A 40 10.32 10.95 -1.54
C MET A 40 9.58 12.22 -1.14
N GLY A 41 8.46 12.05 -0.45
CA GLY A 41 7.57 13.14 -0.04
C GLY A 41 6.99 13.94 -1.22
N GLY A 42 6.99 13.36 -2.41
CA GLY A 42 6.52 14.00 -3.64
C GLY A 42 5.00 14.14 -3.72
N VAL A 43 4.25 13.37 -2.94
CA VAL A 43 2.79 13.45 -2.94
C VAL A 43 2.31 14.85 -2.53
N CYS A 44 1.29 15.36 -3.24
CA CYS A 44 0.81 16.74 -3.16
C CYS A 44 1.74 17.83 -3.75
N SER A 45 2.95 17.48 -4.21
CA SER A 45 3.78 18.39 -5.01
C SER A 45 3.34 18.37 -6.48
N SER A 46 3.19 19.57 -7.07
CA SER A 46 2.87 19.72 -8.50
C SER A 46 3.97 19.22 -9.45
N TYR A 47 5.21 19.15 -8.99
CA TYR A 47 6.37 18.78 -9.81
C TYR A 47 6.96 17.41 -9.47
N ASN A 48 6.66 16.89 -8.28
CA ASN A 48 7.33 15.73 -7.71
C ASN A 48 6.39 14.56 -7.40
N GLY A 49 5.11 14.65 -7.75
CA GLY A 49 4.10 13.61 -7.49
C GLY A 49 4.12 12.41 -8.44
N CYS A 50 5.16 12.28 -9.28
CA CYS A 50 5.29 11.20 -10.24
C CYS A 50 6.06 10.01 -9.65
N LEU A 51 5.69 8.81 -10.10
CA LEU A 51 6.39 7.58 -9.84
C LEU A 51 6.41 6.73 -11.12
N ILE A 52 7.32 5.77 -11.19
CA ILE A 52 7.47 4.82 -12.29
C ILE A 52 7.59 3.44 -11.68
N ALA A 53 6.89 2.46 -12.23
CA ALA A 53 6.99 1.06 -11.85
C ALA A 53 7.09 0.20 -13.12
N LYS A 54 8.00 -0.76 -13.10
CA LYS A 54 8.22 -1.70 -14.18
C LYS A 54 7.08 -2.72 -14.19
N ALA A 55 6.49 -2.90 -15.38
CA ALA A 55 5.34 -3.74 -15.61
C ALA A 55 5.75 -5.09 -16.22
N HIS A 56 5.93 -6.12 -15.39
CA HIS A 56 6.33 -7.47 -15.85
C HIS A 56 5.23 -8.51 -15.66
N ASP A 57 4.62 -8.51 -14.49
CA ASP A 57 3.59 -9.44 -14.06
C ASP A 57 2.73 -8.76 -12.97
N PHE A 58 1.98 -9.52 -12.17
CA PHE A 58 1.21 -8.93 -11.08
C PHE A 58 2.07 -8.45 -9.90
N THR A 59 3.38 -8.74 -9.84
CA THR A 59 4.30 -8.11 -8.89
C THR A 59 4.36 -6.60 -9.11
N SER A 60 4.06 -6.11 -10.31
CA SER A 60 4.02 -4.68 -10.62
C SER A 60 3.03 -3.88 -9.79
N SER A 61 1.94 -4.48 -9.28
CA SER A 61 1.06 -3.77 -8.34
C SER A 61 1.72 -3.53 -6.98
N PHE A 62 2.59 -4.45 -6.54
CA PHE A 62 3.34 -4.33 -5.29
C PHE A 62 4.48 -3.34 -5.44
N ILE A 63 5.19 -3.36 -6.57
CA ILE A 63 6.20 -2.35 -6.91
C ILE A 63 5.56 -0.95 -6.95
N LEU A 64 4.40 -0.81 -7.60
CA LEU A 64 3.66 0.45 -7.61
C LEU A 64 3.31 0.93 -6.19
N ALA A 65 2.87 0.02 -5.32
CA ALA A 65 2.56 0.34 -3.92
C ALA A 65 3.80 0.73 -3.11
N HIS A 66 4.94 0.08 -3.37
CA HIS A 66 6.24 0.39 -2.79
C HIS A 66 6.67 1.82 -3.15
N GLU A 67 6.67 2.16 -4.44
CA GLU A 67 7.04 3.50 -4.91
C GLU A 67 6.05 4.58 -4.44
N LEU A 68 4.77 4.24 -4.34
CA LEU A 68 3.78 5.13 -3.77
C LEU A 68 4.08 5.42 -2.28
N ALA A 69 4.57 4.43 -1.52
CA ALA A 69 4.96 4.62 -0.13
C ALA A 69 6.13 5.62 0.00
N HIS A 70 7.13 5.56 -0.89
CA HIS A 70 8.16 6.59 -0.97
C HIS A 70 7.60 7.97 -1.23
N SER A 71 6.59 8.12 -2.10
CA SER A 71 5.94 9.42 -2.33
C SER A 71 5.32 10.03 -1.06
N PHE A 72 5.00 9.22 -0.05
CA PHE A 72 4.58 9.64 1.30
C PHE A 72 5.73 9.90 2.28
N ASP A 73 6.96 10.07 1.79
CA ASP A 73 8.17 10.34 2.60
C ASP A 73 8.52 9.21 3.57
N ILE A 74 8.41 7.96 3.10
CA ILE A 74 8.69 6.75 3.87
C ILE A 74 9.96 6.09 3.32
N ASN A 75 10.92 5.77 4.19
CA ASN A 75 12.14 5.03 3.84
C ASN A 75 11.86 3.52 3.80
N HIS A 76 12.83 2.74 3.28
CA HIS A 76 12.77 1.30 3.39
C HIS A 76 12.70 0.84 4.86
N ASP A 77 12.10 -0.34 5.07
CA ASP A 77 11.87 -0.86 6.42
C ASP A 77 13.17 -1.08 7.21
N GLU A 78 14.22 -1.60 6.59
CA GLU A 78 15.52 -1.82 7.24
C GLU A 78 16.25 -0.53 7.63
N ALA A 79 15.95 0.59 6.95
CA ALA A 79 16.51 1.90 7.32
C ALA A 79 15.90 2.44 8.62
N GLU A 80 14.69 2.00 8.96
CA GLU A 80 13.95 2.36 10.18
C GLU A 80 14.06 1.27 11.26
N GLY A 81 14.90 0.24 11.05
CA GLY A 81 15.09 -0.88 11.97
C GLY A 81 13.96 -1.92 11.98
N CYS A 82 13.11 -1.92 10.95
CA CYS A 82 12.08 -2.94 10.74
C CYS A 82 12.61 -4.14 9.93
N SER A 83 11.90 -5.27 10.00
CA SER A 83 12.21 -6.49 9.23
C SER A 83 12.12 -6.26 7.71
N THR A 84 12.92 -6.98 6.94
CA THR A 84 12.91 -6.98 5.46
C THR A 84 11.84 -7.89 4.86
N GLU A 85 10.97 -8.51 5.67
CA GLU A 85 9.88 -9.38 5.20
C GLU A 85 8.63 -8.61 4.72
N PHE A 86 8.68 -7.28 4.73
CA PHE A 86 7.57 -6.41 4.39
C PHE A 86 7.76 -5.72 3.03
N LEU A 87 6.66 -5.18 2.50
CA LEU A 87 6.56 -4.58 1.17
C LEU A 87 7.55 -3.43 0.91
N LEU A 88 8.00 -2.72 1.96
CA LEU A 88 8.97 -1.62 1.85
C LEU A 88 10.42 -2.07 2.07
N SER A 89 10.73 -3.37 1.98
CA SER A 89 12.13 -3.81 1.90
C SER A 89 12.82 -3.31 0.62
N SER A 90 14.11 -3.00 0.69
CA SER A 90 14.92 -2.67 -0.52
C SER A 90 15.03 -3.80 -1.54
N THR A 91 14.68 -5.03 -1.16
CA THR A 91 14.72 -6.21 -2.05
C THR A 91 13.33 -6.78 -2.22
N ILE A 92 12.99 -7.16 -3.46
CA ILE A 92 11.75 -7.86 -3.77
C ILE A 92 11.89 -9.34 -3.40
N GLY A 93 10.93 -9.85 -2.66
CA GLY A 93 10.86 -11.24 -2.23
C GLY A 93 9.43 -11.75 -2.13
N THR A 94 9.29 -13.08 -2.18
CA THR A 94 8.01 -13.76 -2.02
C THR A 94 7.38 -13.44 -0.67
N GLY A 95 6.08 -13.11 -0.66
CA GLY A 95 5.33 -12.86 0.58
C GLY A 95 5.43 -11.44 1.14
N GLN A 96 6.24 -10.57 0.54
CA GLN A 96 6.33 -9.14 0.90
C GLN A 96 5.12 -8.34 0.39
N ILE A 97 3.93 -8.67 0.89
CA ILE A 97 2.66 -8.07 0.44
C ILE A 97 2.02 -7.12 1.44
N LYS A 98 2.67 -6.95 2.61
CA LYS A 98 2.14 -6.17 3.73
C LYS A 98 3.12 -5.05 4.10
N PHE A 99 2.57 -3.91 4.52
CA PHE A 99 3.38 -2.84 5.10
C PHE A 99 3.73 -3.16 6.56
N SER A 100 4.96 -2.83 6.95
CA SER A 100 5.41 -2.98 8.33
C SER A 100 4.75 -1.96 9.28
N GLN A 101 4.91 -2.19 10.57
CA GLN A 101 4.53 -1.21 11.60
C GLN A 101 5.31 0.11 11.49
N CYS A 102 6.58 0.07 11.06
CA CYS A 102 7.39 1.26 10.82
C CYS A 102 6.80 2.08 9.68
N THR A 103 6.52 1.43 8.55
CA THR A 103 5.89 2.05 7.37
C THR A 103 4.57 2.73 7.76
N LEU A 104 3.70 2.03 8.49
CA LEU A 104 2.39 2.55 8.89
C LEU A 104 2.48 3.70 9.90
N ARG A 105 3.52 3.75 10.72
CA ARG A 105 3.79 4.88 11.61
C ARG A 105 4.30 6.09 10.83
N ALA A 106 5.23 5.88 9.91
CA ALA A 106 5.78 6.93 9.05
C ALA A 106 4.69 7.58 8.19
N PHE A 107 3.82 6.76 7.57
CA PHE A 107 2.67 7.25 6.81
C PHE A 107 1.75 8.16 7.63
N ARG A 108 1.36 7.73 8.85
CA ARG A 108 0.52 8.56 9.73
C ARG A 108 1.20 9.87 10.07
N ASN A 109 2.49 9.83 10.41
CA ASN A 109 3.25 11.03 10.73
C ASN A 109 3.29 11.99 9.53
N PHE A 110 3.47 11.47 8.31
CA PHE A 110 3.46 12.28 7.09
C PHE A 110 2.09 12.94 6.84
N VAL A 111 1.00 12.17 6.92
CA VAL A 111 -0.37 12.71 6.79
C VAL A 111 -0.65 13.78 7.84
N HIS A 112 -0.24 13.55 9.09
CA HIS A 112 -0.36 14.55 10.15
C HIS A 112 0.46 15.82 9.88
N ARG A 113 1.65 15.71 9.26
CA ARG A 113 2.42 16.89 8.83
C ARG A 113 1.66 17.69 7.78
N LEU A 114 1.14 17.01 6.74
CA LEU A 114 0.35 17.66 5.69
C LEU A 114 -0.91 18.34 6.23
N ASP A 115 -1.61 17.70 7.17
CA ASP A 115 -2.79 18.27 7.82
C ASP A 115 -2.45 19.55 8.61
N ARG A 116 -1.28 19.61 9.25
CA ARG A 116 -0.83 20.80 10.01
C ARG A 116 -0.38 21.97 9.12
N SER A 117 0.16 21.68 7.94
CA SER A 117 0.63 22.72 7.01
C SER A 117 -0.45 23.24 6.05
N ASP A 118 -1.70 22.73 6.17
CA ASP A 118 -2.81 23.02 5.24
C ASP A 118 -2.48 22.75 3.76
N THR A 119 -1.50 21.88 3.50
CA THR A 119 -1.08 21.46 2.15
C THR A 119 -1.61 20.07 1.79
N ASN A 120 -2.51 19.51 2.60
CA ASN A 120 -2.98 18.14 2.42
C ASN A 120 -3.94 18.00 1.22
N CYS A 121 -3.38 17.71 0.05
CA CYS A 121 -4.15 17.40 -1.14
C CYS A 121 -4.99 16.12 -1.01
N LEU A 122 -4.62 15.18 -0.13
CA LEU A 122 -5.32 13.91 0.09
C LEU A 122 -6.68 14.11 0.79
N ARG A 123 -6.87 15.24 1.48
CA ARG A 123 -8.14 15.60 2.14
C ARG A 123 -9.10 16.32 1.20
N ARG A 124 -8.61 16.84 0.08
CA ARG A 124 -9.46 17.50 -0.92
C ARG A 124 -10.23 16.43 -1.66
N SER A 125 -11.48 16.20 -1.25
CA SER A 125 -12.42 15.41 -2.05
C SER A 125 -12.47 16.06 -3.44
N SER A 126 -11.97 15.35 -4.45
CA SER A 126 -12.07 15.85 -5.81
C SER A 126 -13.56 16.07 -6.09
N ARG A 127 -13.98 17.30 -6.37
CA ARG A 127 -15.29 17.60 -6.96
C ARG A 127 -15.46 16.96 -8.35
N LYS A 128 -14.38 16.36 -8.86
CA LYS A 128 -14.44 15.46 -10.01
C LYS A 128 -15.15 14.18 -9.54
N PRO A 129 -16.20 13.74 -10.25
CA PRO A 129 -16.75 12.41 -10.01
C PRO A 129 -15.58 11.40 -9.99
N PRO A 130 -15.60 10.40 -9.10
CA PRO A 130 -14.61 9.32 -9.14
C PRO A 130 -14.55 8.86 -10.58
N ILE A 131 -13.35 8.88 -11.18
CA ILE A 131 -13.10 8.78 -12.63
C ILE A 131 -14.18 7.89 -13.26
N SER A 132 -15.23 8.49 -13.83
CA SER A 132 -16.43 7.79 -14.29
C SER A 132 -16.13 6.82 -15.44
N ASN A 133 -14.92 6.95 -15.98
CA ASN A 133 -14.40 6.21 -17.11
C ASN A 133 -13.52 5.03 -16.64
N LEU A 134 -13.03 5.05 -15.40
CA LEU A 134 -12.57 3.86 -14.70
C LEU A 134 -13.84 3.23 -14.14
N ARG A 135 -14.57 2.54 -15.02
CA ARG A 135 -15.55 1.51 -14.61
C ARG A 135 -14.80 0.44 -13.83
N ILE A 136 -14.32 0.73 -12.61
CA ILE A 136 -14.13 -0.27 -11.58
C ILE A 136 -15.55 -0.57 -11.12
N SER A 137 -16.30 -1.28 -11.97
CA SER A 137 -17.59 -1.85 -11.59
C SER A 137 -17.35 -2.55 -10.26
N HIS A 138 -18.00 -2.08 -9.20
CA HIS A 138 -17.94 -2.73 -7.89
C HIS A 138 -18.65 -4.11 -7.88
N LYS A 139 -19.07 -4.60 -9.07
CA LYS A 139 -19.41 -5.99 -9.38
C LYS A 139 -18.30 -6.73 -10.16
N LYS A 140 -17.03 -6.30 -10.08
CA LYS A 140 -15.91 -6.96 -10.76
C LYS A 140 -15.50 -8.24 -10.04
N GLU A 141 -15.43 -9.31 -10.81
CA GLU A 141 -14.82 -10.58 -10.39
C GLU A 141 -13.44 -10.35 -9.78
N LEU A 142 -13.08 -11.16 -8.77
CA LEU A 142 -11.77 -11.11 -8.16
C LEU A 142 -10.68 -11.45 -9.22
N PRO A 143 -9.48 -10.83 -9.18
CA PRO A 143 -8.47 -11.03 -10.22
C PRO A 143 -8.11 -12.49 -10.49
N GLY A 144 -8.07 -13.35 -9.47
CA GLY A 144 -7.79 -14.78 -9.61
C GLY A 144 -8.93 -15.60 -10.23
N ARG A 145 -10.12 -15.02 -10.41
CA ARG A 145 -11.20 -15.61 -11.23
C ARG A 145 -11.04 -15.28 -12.72
N ILE A 146 -10.35 -14.19 -13.03
CA ILE A 146 -10.04 -13.73 -14.40
C ILE A 146 -8.73 -14.38 -14.87
N PHE A 147 -7.73 -14.40 -13.99
CA PHE A 147 -6.40 -14.95 -14.22
C PHE A 147 -6.22 -16.19 -13.35
N THR A 148 -6.40 -17.37 -13.94
CA THR A 148 -6.13 -18.65 -13.28
C THR A 148 -4.66 -18.74 -12.85
N ALA A 149 -4.31 -19.73 -12.02
CA ALA A 149 -2.93 -19.98 -11.64
C ALA A 149 -2.02 -20.16 -12.87
N ASP A 150 -2.51 -20.89 -13.88
CA ASP A 150 -1.79 -21.07 -15.16
C ASP A 150 -1.62 -19.74 -15.91
N HIS A 151 -2.66 -18.92 -16.03
CA HIS A 151 -2.55 -17.61 -16.68
C HIS A 151 -1.55 -16.68 -15.96
N GLN A 152 -1.50 -16.73 -14.62
CA GLN A 152 -0.52 -15.98 -13.84
C GLN A 152 0.91 -16.44 -14.16
N CYS A 153 1.14 -17.76 -14.32
CA CYS A 153 2.42 -18.31 -14.77
C CYS A 153 2.77 -17.91 -16.22
N GLU A 154 1.81 -17.96 -17.13
CA GLU A 154 2.02 -17.56 -18.54
C GLU A 154 2.36 -16.08 -18.68
N ILE A 155 1.74 -15.20 -17.89
CA ILE A 155 2.05 -13.76 -17.90
C ILE A 155 3.51 -13.52 -17.54
N ARG A 156 4.04 -14.25 -16.56
CA ARG A 156 5.42 -14.06 -16.10
C ARG A 156 6.46 -14.75 -16.97
N GLN A 157 6.20 -15.99 -17.40
CA GLN A 157 7.19 -16.86 -18.04
C GLN A 157 6.98 -17.01 -19.55
N GLY A 158 5.84 -16.56 -20.07
CA GLY A 158 5.41 -16.72 -21.46
C GLY A 158 4.51 -17.93 -21.66
N LYS A 159 3.93 -18.02 -22.85
CA LYS A 159 2.96 -19.06 -23.23
C LYS A 159 3.46 -20.48 -22.94
N GLY A 160 2.57 -21.34 -22.46
CA GLY A 160 2.86 -22.75 -22.20
C GLY A 160 3.50 -23.04 -20.84
N HIS A 161 3.70 -22.04 -19.98
CA HIS A 161 4.06 -22.25 -18.58
C HIS A 161 2.79 -22.32 -17.72
N SER A 162 2.71 -23.32 -16.86
CA SER A 162 1.53 -23.59 -16.02
C SER A 162 1.92 -23.64 -14.54
N LEU A 163 0.91 -23.75 -13.67
CA LEU A 163 1.08 -24.07 -12.27
C LEU A 163 1.90 -25.36 -12.10
N PHE A 164 2.87 -25.33 -11.19
CA PHE A 164 3.58 -26.53 -10.77
C PHE A 164 2.78 -27.28 -9.70
N THR A 165 2.34 -28.50 -10.02
CA THR A 165 1.61 -29.40 -9.11
C THR A 165 2.44 -30.60 -8.63
N GLY A 166 3.75 -30.59 -8.92
CA GLY A 166 4.66 -31.68 -8.60
C GLY A 166 5.14 -31.71 -7.16
N VAL A 167 6.03 -32.66 -6.87
CA VAL A 167 6.76 -32.75 -5.59
C VAL A 167 7.99 -31.85 -5.69
N MET A 168 8.19 -30.99 -4.70
CA MET A 168 9.37 -30.13 -4.55
C MET A 168 10.64 -30.97 -4.37
N ALA A 169 11.81 -30.37 -4.62
CA ALA A 169 13.10 -31.05 -4.44
C ALA A 169 13.38 -31.53 -3.00
N ASP A 170 12.70 -30.94 -2.01
CA ASP A 170 12.77 -31.34 -0.60
C ASP A 170 11.74 -32.43 -0.21
N GLY A 171 11.06 -33.03 -1.18
CA GLY A 171 10.07 -34.09 -0.99
C GLY A 171 8.68 -33.61 -0.57
N ARG A 172 8.47 -32.30 -0.36
CA ARG A 172 7.14 -31.77 -0.03
C ARG A 172 6.29 -31.66 -1.30
N ARG A 173 5.05 -32.13 -1.25
CA ARG A 173 4.06 -31.73 -2.26
C ARG A 173 3.75 -30.26 -2.07
N HIS A 174 3.64 -29.50 -3.16
CA HIS A 174 3.05 -28.17 -3.06
C HIS A 174 1.59 -28.39 -2.63
N SER A 175 1.31 -28.18 -1.35
CA SER A 175 -0.04 -28.38 -0.83
C SER A 175 -0.95 -27.30 -1.39
N GLU A 176 -2.20 -27.67 -1.65
CA GLU A 176 -3.29 -26.76 -1.99
C GLU A 176 -3.37 -25.56 -1.00
N ASP A 177 -3.00 -25.80 0.26
CA ASP A 177 -3.00 -24.80 1.33
C ASP A 177 -1.92 -23.71 1.18
N ASN A 178 -0.82 -23.98 0.48
CA ASN A 178 0.27 -23.01 0.29
C ASN A 178 0.11 -22.16 -0.97
N LEU A 179 -0.76 -22.53 -1.91
CA LEU A 179 -0.90 -21.84 -3.20
C LEU A 179 -1.24 -20.35 -3.04
N CYS A 180 -1.98 -20.00 -1.99
CA CYS A 180 -2.39 -18.63 -1.72
C CYS A 180 -1.25 -17.75 -1.19
N GLN A 181 -0.17 -18.35 -0.70
CA GLN A 181 1.01 -17.63 -0.21
C GLN A 181 2.13 -17.63 -1.27
N THR A 182 2.31 -18.75 -1.96
CA THR A 182 3.34 -18.93 -2.98
C THR A 182 2.72 -19.51 -4.26
N LEU A 183 3.07 -18.93 -5.41
CA LEU A 183 2.61 -19.42 -6.70
C LEU A 183 3.78 -20.00 -7.49
N PRO A 184 3.99 -21.33 -7.47
CA PRO A 184 5.05 -21.98 -8.22
C PRO A 184 4.61 -22.25 -9.66
N CYS A 185 5.45 -21.91 -10.62
CA CYS A 185 5.23 -22.17 -12.04
C CYS A 185 6.22 -23.20 -12.52
N HIS A 186 5.78 -24.11 -13.39
CA HIS A 186 6.68 -25.05 -14.03
C HIS A 186 7.78 -24.29 -14.76
N ASP A 187 9.02 -24.72 -14.59
CA ASP A 187 10.16 -24.16 -15.31
C ASP A 187 10.51 -25.09 -16.50
N ARG A 188 11.36 -24.63 -17.41
CA ARG A 188 11.67 -25.33 -18.68
C ARG A 188 12.26 -26.73 -18.51
N ARG A 189 12.73 -27.10 -17.31
CA ARG A 189 13.28 -28.42 -17.03
C ARG A 189 12.21 -29.30 -16.36
N PRO A 190 12.15 -30.59 -16.71
CA PRO A 190 11.29 -31.54 -16.01
C PRO A 190 11.54 -31.47 -14.50
N SER A 191 10.47 -31.38 -13.70
CA SER A 191 10.52 -31.31 -12.24
C SER A 191 11.19 -30.06 -11.63
N SER A 192 11.51 -29.01 -12.41
CA SER A 192 11.87 -27.69 -11.85
C SER A 192 10.69 -26.74 -11.82
N TYR A 193 10.75 -25.75 -10.92
CA TYR A 193 9.76 -24.70 -10.79
C TYR A 193 10.42 -23.37 -10.40
N ILE A 194 9.73 -22.29 -10.68
CA ILE A 194 10.04 -20.94 -10.20
C ILE A 194 8.86 -20.42 -9.39
N THR A 195 9.12 -19.81 -8.24
CA THR A 195 8.05 -19.17 -7.45
C THR A 195 7.92 -17.72 -7.85
N LEU A 196 6.69 -17.26 -8.11
CA LEU A 196 6.43 -15.85 -8.39
C LEU A 196 6.63 -15.00 -7.13
N ASN A 197 7.01 -13.73 -7.34
CA ASN A 197 7.23 -12.79 -6.23
C ASN A 197 5.91 -12.33 -5.59
N HIS A 198 4.80 -12.48 -6.30
CA HIS A 198 3.46 -12.25 -5.75
C HIS A 198 2.77 -13.57 -5.36
N PRO A 199 1.91 -13.57 -4.33
CA PRO A 199 1.04 -14.70 -4.03
C PRO A 199 0.04 -14.94 -5.15
N ALA A 200 -0.61 -16.11 -5.18
CA ALA A 200 -1.74 -16.31 -6.07
C ALA A 200 -2.82 -15.23 -5.83
N LEU A 201 -3.34 -14.68 -6.92
CA LEU A 201 -4.31 -13.59 -6.86
C LEU A 201 -5.57 -13.97 -6.07
N GLU A 202 -6.18 -12.98 -5.41
CA GLU A 202 -7.50 -13.10 -4.76
C GLU A 202 -8.50 -13.82 -5.66
N GLY A 203 -9.16 -14.87 -5.18
CA GLY A 203 -10.12 -15.66 -5.94
C GLY A 203 -9.53 -16.81 -6.77
N THR A 204 -8.21 -16.96 -6.85
CA THR A 204 -7.56 -18.11 -7.50
C THR A 204 -8.03 -19.40 -6.83
N VAL A 205 -8.42 -20.41 -7.62
CA VAL A 205 -8.83 -21.72 -7.08
C VAL A 205 -7.61 -22.39 -6.47
N CYS A 206 -7.67 -22.73 -5.18
CA CYS A 206 -6.57 -23.40 -4.47
C CYS A 206 -6.87 -24.84 -4.08
N ALA A 207 -8.15 -25.19 -3.92
CA ALA A 207 -8.59 -26.56 -3.68
C ALA A 207 -10.02 -26.73 -4.21
N LYS A 208 -10.56 -27.96 -4.13
CA LYS A 208 -11.98 -28.21 -4.42
C LYS A 208 -12.87 -27.28 -3.59
N SER A 209 -13.62 -26.41 -4.29
CA SER A 209 -14.50 -25.40 -3.68
C SER A 209 -13.82 -24.39 -2.76
N LYS A 210 -12.49 -24.23 -2.84
CA LYS A 210 -11.74 -23.20 -2.09
C LYS A 210 -11.04 -22.23 -3.05
N HIS A 211 -10.95 -20.97 -2.60
CA HIS A 211 -10.30 -19.90 -3.33
C HIS A 211 -9.39 -19.10 -2.41
N CYS A 212 -8.31 -18.53 -2.97
CA CYS A 212 -7.38 -17.71 -2.23
C CYS A 212 -8.00 -16.40 -1.75
N HIS A 213 -7.69 -16.07 -0.50
CA HIS A 213 -8.07 -14.84 0.16
C HIS A 213 -6.94 -14.36 1.07
N ASN A 214 -6.13 -13.44 0.56
CA ASN A 214 -4.94 -12.88 1.18
C ASN A 214 -5.22 -11.53 1.88
N SER A 215 -6.37 -10.92 1.61
CA SER A 215 -6.86 -9.76 2.37
C SER A 215 -7.74 -10.19 3.55
N PRO A 216 -7.61 -9.58 4.74
CA PRO A 216 -8.59 -9.79 5.81
C PRO A 216 -9.97 -9.27 5.39
N ARG A 217 -11.04 -9.97 5.75
CA ARG A 217 -12.40 -9.46 5.53
C ARG A 217 -12.71 -8.36 6.54
N LEU A 218 -12.55 -7.13 6.09
CA LEU A 218 -12.83 -5.93 6.86
C LEU A 218 -14.26 -5.47 6.61
N LEU A 219 -15.03 -5.40 7.69
CA LEU A 219 -16.40 -4.94 7.67
C LEU A 219 -16.57 -3.75 8.60
N TRP A 220 -17.31 -2.75 8.13
CA TRP A 220 -17.75 -1.67 8.98
C TRP A 220 -18.82 -2.18 9.95
N THR A 221 -18.70 -1.87 11.23
CA THR A 221 -19.84 -1.97 12.15
C THR A 221 -20.95 -1.01 11.69
N SER A 222 -22.17 -1.25 12.18
CA SER A 222 -23.22 -0.24 12.14
C SER A 222 -22.72 1.08 12.74
N TRP A 223 -23.21 2.18 12.18
CA TRP A 223 -22.97 3.51 12.73
C TRP A 223 -23.52 3.61 14.15
N SER A 224 -22.76 4.27 15.03
CA SER A 224 -23.26 4.69 16.32
C SER A 224 -24.43 5.66 16.17
N ASN A 225 -25.19 5.83 17.25
CA ASN A 225 -26.09 6.97 17.36
C ASN A 225 -25.31 8.28 17.25
N TRP A 226 -25.99 9.33 16.78
CA TRP A 226 -25.43 10.67 16.74
C TRP A 226 -25.17 11.19 18.15
N SER A 227 -24.01 11.82 18.34
CA SER A 227 -23.73 12.59 19.55
C SER A 227 -24.70 13.77 19.67
N ARG A 228 -24.80 14.33 20.89
CA ARG A 228 -25.41 15.65 21.07
C ARG A 228 -24.63 16.71 20.31
N CYS A 229 -25.32 17.77 19.90
CA CYS A 229 -24.70 18.91 19.23
C CYS A 229 -23.79 19.67 20.20
N ARG A 230 -22.54 19.87 19.82
CA ARG A 230 -21.54 20.59 20.61
C ARG A 230 -20.89 21.68 19.79
N SER A 231 -20.49 22.72 20.49
CA SER A 231 -19.75 23.86 19.96
C SER A 231 -18.33 23.85 20.54
N ASN A 232 -17.30 23.87 19.69
CA ASN A 232 -15.94 24.13 20.14
C ASN A 232 -15.79 25.64 20.34
N PHE A 233 -15.57 26.09 21.58
CA PHE A 233 -15.22 27.47 21.87
C PHE A 233 -13.78 27.70 21.37
N ASP A 234 -13.65 28.20 20.14
CA ASP A 234 -12.45 28.91 19.73
C ASP A 234 -12.78 30.41 19.78
N LYS A 235 -11.96 31.18 20.49
CA LYS A 235 -12.21 32.60 20.77
C LYS A 235 -12.11 33.49 19.51
N GLN A 236 -11.71 32.93 18.36
CA GLN A 236 -11.44 33.68 17.13
C GLN A 236 -12.32 33.34 15.93
N ALA A 237 -13.29 32.40 16.05
CA ALA A 237 -14.23 32.11 14.95
C ALA A 237 -15.61 31.68 15.47
N PRO A 238 -16.73 32.08 14.82
CA PRO A 238 -18.06 31.66 15.23
C PRO A 238 -18.14 30.13 15.26
N SER A 239 -18.47 29.63 16.44
CA SER A 239 -18.31 28.24 16.82
C SER A 239 -19.21 27.36 15.95
N LYS A 240 -18.62 26.57 15.04
CA LYS A 240 -19.39 25.65 14.20
C LYS A 240 -19.97 24.57 15.10
N CYS A 241 -21.27 24.64 15.35
CA CYS A 241 -21.94 23.61 16.14
C CYS A 241 -22.15 22.35 15.31
N MET A 242 -21.64 21.23 15.80
CA MET A 242 -21.63 19.97 15.08
C MET A 242 -22.06 18.81 15.98
N LYS A 243 -22.62 17.78 15.35
CA LYS A 243 -22.79 16.45 15.93
C LYS A 243 -21.95 15.45 15.14
N THR A 244 -21.51 14.40 15.81
CA THR A 244 -20.64 13.37 15.25
C THR A 244 -21.26 11.99 15.49
N ARG A 245 -21.12 11.09 14.54
CA ARG A 245 -21.31 9.65 14.76
C ARG A 245 -20.08 8.90 14.26
N THR A 246 -19.82 7.74 14.83
CA THR A 246 -18.65 6.93 14.49
C THR A 246 -19.04 5.49 14.20
N ARG A 247 -18.16 4.76 13.54
CA ARG A 247 -18.24 3.31 13.35
C ARG A 247 -16.86 2.73 13.48
N LYS A 248 -16.75 1.44 13.82
CA LYS A 248 -15.48 0.74 13.93
C LYS A 248 -15.30 -0.19 12.74
N CYS A 249 -14.06 -0.39 12.32
CA CYS A 249 -13.73 -1.45 11.39
C CYS A 249 -13.47 -2.73 12.19
N VAL A 250 -14.10 -3.82 11.80
CA VAL A 250 -13.90 -5.15 12.40
C VAL A 250 -13.39 -6.12 11.33
N SER A 251 -12.53 -7.04 11.74
CA SER A 251 -12.09 -8.17 10.90
C SER A 251 -12.89 -9.41 11.28
N SER A 252 -13.15 -10.31 10.31
CA SER A 252 -13.63 -11.67 10.60
C SER A 252 -12.63 -12.47 11.43
N ASP A 253 -11.35 -12.10 11.34
CA ASP A 253 -10.27 -12.70 12.10
C ASP A 253 -10.14 -11.92 13.42
N ASN A 254 -10.70 -12.48 14.49
CA ASN A 254 -10.70 -11.86 15.80
C ASN A 254 -9.49 -12.38 16.61
N PRO A 255 -8.61 -11.53 17.16
CA PRO A 255 -8.55 -10.07 17.05
C PRO A 255 -7.92 -9.63 15.71
N PRO A 256 -8.21 -8.41 15.21
CA PRO A 256 -7.53 -7.87 14.05
C PRO A 256 -6.04 -7.73 14.38
N LYS A 257 -5.22 -8.63 13.84
CA LYS A 257 -3.76 -8.61 14.04
C LYS A 257 -3.06 -7.44 13.34
N GLU A 258 -3.76 -6.67 12.50
CA GLU A 258 -3.14 -5.72 11.61
C GLU A 258 -3.89 -4.39 11.51
N ILE A 259 -3.12 -3.34 11.18
CA ILE A 259 -3.57 -1.96 10.98
C ILE A 259 -4.22 -1.80 9.59
N TRP A 260 -5.09 -2.73 9.21
CA TRP A 260 -5.92 -2.51 8.04
C TRP A 260 -7.21 -1.83 8.47
N GLY A 261 -7.48 -0.68 7.86
CA GLY A 261 -8.73 0.05 8.03
C GLY A 261 -9.69 -0.28 6.90
N CYS A 262 -10.97 -0.36 7.22
CA CYS A 262 -12.03 -0.48 6.22
C CYS A 262 -11.98 0.75 5.29
N ILE A 263 -12.29 0.56 4.00
CA ILE A 263 -12.33 1.66 3.04
C ILE A 263 -13.50 2.61 3.37
N GLY A 264 -13.21 3.91 3.47
CA GLY A 264 -14.17 4.97 3.74
C GLY A 264 -13.95 5.66 5.10
N HIS A 265 -14.91 6.48 5.52
CA HIS A 265 -14.80 7.25 6.77
C HIS A 265 -15.30 6.46 7.98
N ASP A 266 -14.59 6.56 9.10
CA ASP A 266 -14.95 6.01 10.41
C ASP A 266 -15.76 6.99 11.27
N ALA A 267 -15.75 8.28 10.90
CA ALA A 267 -16.52 9.34 11.54
C ALA A 267 -17.26 10.20 10.51
N GLU A 268 -18.49 10.60 10.86
CA GLU A 268 -19.28 11.56 10.09
C GLU A 268 -19.64 12.74 11.00
N LYS A 269 -19.48 13.97 10.48
CA LYS A 269 -19.86 15.20 11.19
C LYS A 269 -20.95 15.93 10.42
N ARG A 270 -21.95 16.44 11.14
CA ARG A 270 -23.02 17.28 10.58
C ARG A 270 -23.18 18.55 11.39
N SER A 271 -23.50 19.65 10.71
CA SER A 271 -23.87 20.91 11.37
C SER A 271 -25.18 20.75 12.13
N CYS A 272 -25.29 21.45 13.25
CA CYS A 272 -26.51 21.58 14.03
C CYS A 272 -27.01 23.03 14.01
N LEU A 273 -28.30 23.23 14.29
CA LEU A 273 -28.82 24.55 14.61
C LEU A 273 -28.29 25.00 15.97
N MET A 274 -27.93 26.29 16.07
CA MET A 274 -27.31 26.82 17.29
C MET A 274 -28.14 26.63 18.56
N LYS A 275 -29.48 26.64 18.45
CA LYS A 275 -30.38 26.41 19.59
C LYS A 275 -30.26 25.04 20.26
N TYR A 276 -29.68 24.05 19.59
CA TYR A 276 -29.51 22.69 20.13
C TYR A 276 -28.10 22.43 20.68
N CYS A 277 -27.24 23.44 20.71
CA CYS A 277 -25.82 23.30 20.97
C CYS A 277 -25.52 23.42 22.45
N ILE A 278 -24.84 22.40 22.97
CA ILE A 278 -24.35 22.40 24.35
C ILE A 278 -22.92 22.96 24.31
N TYR A 279 -22.68 24.01 25.08
CA TYR A 279 -21.36 24.59 25.27
C TYR A 279 -20.59 23.76 26.30
N SER A 280 -19.45 23.20 25.89
CA SER A 280 -18.56 22.54 26.85
C SER A 280 -17.77 23.63 27.55
N ALA A 281 -18.15 23.99 28.77
CA ALA A 281 -17.29 24.78 29.64
C ALA A 281 -16.01 23.96 29.92
N ASN A 282 -14.84 24.55 29.67
CA ASN A 282 -13.59 23.96 30.14
C ASN A 282 -13.69 23.82 31.66
N LYS A 283 -13.55 22.59 32.18
CA LYS A 283 -13.16 22.41 33.57
C LYS A 283 -11.76 23.02 33.70
N THR A 284 -11.70 24.16 34.36
CA THR A 284 -10.49 24.75 34.96
C THR A 284 -9.82 23.74 35.86
#